data_AF-A0A085NJB5-F1
#
_entry.id   AF-A0A085NJB5-F1
#
_cell.length_a   1.000
_cell.length_b   1.000
_cell.length_c   1.000
_cell.angle_alpha   90.00
_cell.angle_beta   90.00
_cell.angle_gamma   90.00
#
_symmetry.space_group_name_H-M   'P 1'
#
loop_
_entity.id
_entity.type
_entity.pdbx_description
1 polymer ?
#
loop_
_entity_poly.entity_id
_entity_poly.type
_entity_poly.pdbx_seq_one_letter_code
_entity_poly.pdbx_strand_id
1 'polypeptide(L)'
;MFASRSTLQTDGLRASYKISLMIAKSGKAHTIGEELVLPVISTVLHRQAAETISSIPLSNNTVQRRIDDMAKDVEETLCNFLKNTEFSIQLDESTLPSNEALLLAYVRFIKEEQLVEEFLFARELVTDSRGKSIFRVVKEFFKEKRIPLTNIISVATDGAPLMVGCQRGFISYMKKVVPDVLPIHCVLHRQHLLPRWLSERLRRSLQYVIAAVNKIRRNSLSDRLFRQLCDQNDEDFHRLLLYTEIRWLSKGACSTRFCNLFTSVLEFFEKEDASLCANLKKFEGDIACTADLYTEFNEMNLQLRGDAPNLIRAKSVISAFVSKLLFFRNSLPLGEFYHSPNLCEVRNKAQMNDGTCSLRTCTAAN
;
A
#
# COMPACT_ATOMS: atom_id res chain seq x y z
N MET A 1 41.51 -26.77 26.66
CA MET A 1 40.13 -27.31 26.71
C MET A 1 39.09 -26.28 27.16
N PHE A 2 39.30 -25.50 28.23
CA PHE A 2 38.30 -24.52 28.68
C PHE A 2 38.10 -23.34 27.71
N ALA A 3 39.19 -22.80 27.14
CA ALA A 3 39.10 -21.71 26.17
C ALA A 3 38.36 -22.10 24.88
N SER A 4 38.62 -23.29 24.33
CA SER A 4 37.99 -23.78 23.09
C SER A 4 36.48 -24.04 23.25
N ARG A 5 36.05 -24.50 24.43
CA ARG A 5 34.63 -24.74 24.73
C ARG A 5 33.85 -23.43 24.91
N SER A 6 34.50 -22.39 25.47
CA SER A 6 33.92 -21.05 25.56
C SER A 6 33.72 -20.40 24.19
N THR A 7 34.66 -20.56 23.27
CA THR A 7 34.57 -20.05 21.88
C THR A 7 33.50 -20.77 21.07
N LEU A 8 33.36 -22.08 21.24
CA LEU A 8 32.29 -22.89 20.62
C LEU A 8 30.88 -22.46 21.07
N GLN A 9 30.75 -22.06 22.34
CA GLN A 9 29.48 -21.59 22.91
C GLN A 9 29.13 -20.17 22.44
N THR A 10 30.13 -19.29 22.26
CA THR A 10 29.92 -17.95 21.67
C THR A 10 29.61 -18.00 20.18
N ASP A 11 30.23 -18.90 19.42
CA ASP A 11 29.93 -19.06 17.98
C ASP A 11 28.52 -19.62 17.75
N GLY A 12 28.11 -20.63 18.54
CA GLY A 12 26.75 -21.18 18.47
C GLY A 12 25.68 -20.16 18.84
N LEU A 13 25.92 -19.34 19.85
CA LEU A 13 25.05 -18.23 20.22
C LEU A 13 24.96 -17.17 19.11
N ARG A 14 26.10 -16.79 18.51
CA ARG A 14 26.14 -15.83 17.41
C ARG A 14 25.39 -16.35 16.18
N ALA A 15 25.53 -17.64 15.87
CA ALA A 15 24.79 -18.29 14.81
C ALA A 15 23.28 -18.28 15.10
N SER A 16 22.88 -18.56 16.34
CA SER A 16 21.46 -18.51 16.78
C SER A 16 20.84 -17.14 16.56
N TYR A 17 21.51 -16.04 16.95
CA TYR A 17 21.03 -14.67 16.67
C TYR A 17 20.93 -14.39 15.16
N LYS A 18 21.96 -14.76 14.37
CA LYS A 18 21.95 -14.54 12.92
C LYS A 18 20.80 -15.30 12.24
N ILE A 19 20.57 -16.55 12.61
CA ILE A 19 19.48 -17.36 12.05
C ILE A 19 18.13 -16.79 12.46
N SER A 20 17.97 -16.41 13.73
CA SER A 20 16.74 -15.77 14.22
C SER A 20 16.44 -14.46 13.48
N LEU A 21 17.46 -13.66 13.18
CA LEU A 21 17.33 -12.45 12.37
C LEU A 21 16.85 -12.76 10.94
N MET A 22 17.37 -13.82 10.32
CA MET A 22 16.93 -14.24 8.98
C MET A 22 15.49 -14.77 8.99
N ILE A 23 15.09 -15.51 10.02
CA ILE A 23 13.70 -15.97 10.21
C ILE A 23 12.77 -14.74 10.33
N ALA A 24 13.12 -13.76 11.16
CA ALA A 24 12.35 -12.53 11.32
C ALA A 24 12.22 -11.75 10.00
N LYS A 25 13.34 -11.52 9.29
CA LYS A 25 13.36 -10.79 8.00
C LYS A 25 12.54 -11.47 6.91
N SER A 26 12.39 -12.79 6.98
CA SER A 26 11.60 -13.56 6.01
C SER A 26 10.13 -13.72 6.40
N GLY A 27 9.72 -13.18 7.56
CA GLY A 27 8.34 -13.24 8.05
C GLY A 27 7.86 -14.69 8.28
N LYS A 28 8.77 -15.60 8.64
CA LYS A 28 8.47 -17.01 8.83
C LYS A 28 8.17 -17.35 10.29
N ALA A 29 7.47 -18.48 10.49
CA ALA A 29 7.23 -19.02 11.82
C ALA A 29 8.54 -19.35 12.54
N HIS A 30 8.59 -19.12 13.85
CA HIS A 30 9.78 -19.38 14.66
C HIS A 30 10.18 -20.87 14.67
N THR A 31 9.21 -21.78 14.49
CA THR A 31 9.42 -23.24 14.45
C THR A 31 10.34 -23.68 13.31
N ILE A 32 10.49 -22.88 12.24
CA ILE A 32 11.42 -23.18 11.14
C ILE A 32 12.85 -23.41 11.63
N GLY A 33 13.25 -22.75 12.72
CA GLY A 33 14.57 -22.94 13.33
C GLY A 33 14.84 -24.41 13.69
N GLU A 34 13.90 -25.07 14.34
CA GLU A 34 14.04 -26.47 14.79
C GLU A 34 13.54 -27.49 13.78
N GLU A 35 12.50 -27.17 13.00
CA GLU A 35 11.87 -28.10 12.06
C GLU A 35 12.65 -28.25 10.75
N LEU A 36 13.36 -27.20 10.32
CA LEU A 36 14.00 -27.17 9.00
C LEU A 36 15.48 -26.81 9.06
N VAL A 37 15.83 -25.73 9.76
CA VAL A 37 17.22 -25.21 9.73
C VAL A 37 18.18 -26.16 10.44
N LEU A 38 17.86 -26.60 11.66
CA LEU A 38 18.71 -27.54 12.41
C LEU A 38 18.93 -28.89 11.69
N PRO A 39 17.91 -29.57 11.14
CA PRO A 39 18.09 -30.81 10.38
C PRO A 39 18.99 -30.65 9.16
N VAL A 40 18.83 -29.56 8.39
CA VAL A 40 19.64 -29.32 7.18
C VAL A 40 21.10 -29.08 7.53
N ILE A 41 21.38 -28.23 8.54
CA ILE A 41 22.73 -27.97 9.03
C ILE A 41 23.40 -29.28 9.49
N SER A 42 22.64 -30.12 10.20
CA SER A 42 23.13 -31.43 10.70
C SER A 42 23.42 -32.43 9.58
N THR A 43 22.79 -32.30 8.41
CA THR A 43 22.98 -33.18 7.25
C THR A 43 24.23 -32.80 6.45
N VAL A 44 24.52 -31.51 6.32
CA VAL A 44 25.63 -30.99 5.49
C VAL A 44 26.97 -31.03 6.21
N LEU A 45 26.99 -30.85 7.53
CA LEU A 45 28.20 -30.80 8.32
C LEU A 45 28.55 -32.17 8.93
N HIS A 46 29.73 -32.72 8.59
CA HIS A 46 30.19 -34.03 9.08
C HIS A 46 30.40 -34.08 10.61
N ARG A 47 30.48 -35.29 11.18
CA ARG A 47 30.52 -35.59 12.64
C ARG A 47 31.46 -34.70 13.48
N GLN A 48 32.57 -34.22 12.94
CA GLN A 48 33.50 -33.33 13.66
C GLN A 48 32.90 -31.95 14.02
N ALA A 49 31.84 -31.50 13.35
CA ALA A 49 31.13 -30.25 13.64
C ALA A 49 29.81 -30.45 14.44
N ALA A 50 29.45 -31.69 14.79
CA ALA A 50 28.18 -32.00 15.46
C ALA A 50 28.05 -31.33 16.85
N GLU A 51 29.15 -31.18 17.58
CA GLU A 51 29.16 -30.44 18.85
C GLU A 51 28.87 -28.94 18.67
N THR A 52 29.34 -28.34 17.56
CA THR A 52 29.06 -26.94 17.22
C THR A 52 27.61 -26.72 16.79
N ILE A 53 26.99 -27.72 16.16
CA ILE A 53 25.60 -27.64 15.67
C ILE A 53 24.61 -27.84 16.81
N SER A 54 24.88 -28.80 17.70
CA SER A 54 24.08 -29.01 18.90
C SER A 54 24.16 -27.84 19.89
N SER A 55 25.17 -26.97 19.77
CA SER A 55 25.29 -25.76 20.58
C SER A 55 24.51 -24.55 20.04
N ILE A 56 23.84 -24.65 18.88
CA ILE A 56 23.03 -23.55 18.31
C ILE A 56 21.57 -23.69 18.80
N PRO A 57 21.11 -22.89 19.78
CA PRO A 57 19.75 -23.00 20.26
C PRO A 57 18.78 -22.34 19.26
N LEU A 58 17.91 -23.14 18.64
CA LEU A 58 16.94 -22.70 17.63
C LEU A 58 15.52 -23.21 17.87
N SER A 59 15.21 -23.61 19.11
CA SER A 59 13.83 -23.94 19.47
C SER A 59 12.90 -22.74 19.26
N ASN A 60 11.62 -22.99 19.05
CA ASN A 60 10.60 -21.94 18.86
C ASN A 60 10.73 -20.78 19.88
N ASN A 61 10.85 -21.13 21.17
CA ASN A 61 10.97 -20.15 22.26
C ASN A 61 12.32 -19.43 22.26
N THR A 62 13.39 -20.08 21.79
CA THR A 62 14.70 -19.42 21.67
C THR A 62 14.67 -18.40 20.55
N VAL A 63 14.20 -18.78 19.36
CA VAL A 63 14.10 -17.87 18.22
C VAL A 63 13.27 -16.65 18.59
N GLN A 64 12.13 -16.84 19.24
CA GLN A 64 11.32 -15.74 19.78
C GLN A 64 12.13 -14.82 20.69
N ARG A 65 12.75 -15.35 21.76
CA ARG A 65 13.54 -14.53 22.70
C ARG A 65 14.67 -13.77 22.00
N ARG A 66 15.34 -14.38 21.02
CA ARG A 66 16.43 -13.72 20.28
C ARG A 66 15.92 -12.58 19.43
N ILE A 67 14.75 -12.75 18.80
CA ILE A 67 14.08 -11.67 18.06
C ILE A 67 13.68 -10.55 19.03
N ASP A 68 13.08 -10.88 20.17
CA ASP A 68 12.68 -9.91 21.20
C ASP A 68 13.88 -9.13 21.74
N ASP A 69 15.00 -9.81 22.03
CA ASP A 69 16.25 -9.20 22.49
C ASP A 69 16.79 -8.20 21.45
N MET A 70 16.85 -8.61 20.17
CA MET A 70 17.31 -7.74 19.08
C MET A 70 16.36 -6.56 18.85
N ALA A 71 15.05 -6.79 18.89
CA ALA A 71 14.05 -5.74 18.73
C ALA A 71 14.15 -4.70 19.84
N LYS A 72 14.37 -5.15 21.08
CA LYS A 72 14.59 -4.27 22.24
C LYS A 72 15.86 -3.44 22.08
N ASP A 73 16.97 -4.04 21.65
CA ASP A 73 18.22 -3.33 21.39
C ASP A 73 18.07 -2.24 20.30
N VAL A 74 17.37 -2.57 19.21
CA VAL A 74 17.04 -1.62 18.13
C VAL A 74 16.15 -0.48 18.66
N GLU A 75 15.09 -0.80 19.41
CA GLU A 75 14.19 0.20 20.00
C GLU A 75 14.93 1.12 20.96
N GLU A 76 15.75 0.57 21.86
CA GLU A 76 16.53 1.34 22.84
C GLU A 76 17.54 2.25 22.14
N THR A 77 18.26 1.73 21.14
CA THR A 77 19.21 2.50 20.34
C THR A 77 18.53 3.68 19.64
N LEU A 78 17.40 3.44 18.97
CA LEU A 78 16.62 4.48 18.31
C LEU A 78 16.08 5.50 19.32
N CYS A 79 15.45 5.05 20.40
CA CYS A 79 14.89 5.94 21.41
C CYS A 79 15.97 6.81 22.07
N ASN A 80 17.16 6.25 22.34
CA ASN A 80 18.28 7.00 22.89
C ASN A 80 18.78 8.09 21.93
N PHE A 81 18.78 7.81 20.63
CA PHE A 81 19.10 8.80 19.60
C PHE A 81 18.05 9.93 19.58
N LEU A 82 16.76 9.60 19.53
CA LEU A 82 15.65 10.57 19.44
C LEU A 82 15.54 11.52 20.65
N LYS A 83 16.13 11.18 21.80
CA LYS A 83 16.19 12.08 22.97
C LYS A 83 16.92 13.38 22.68
N ASN A 84 17.92 13.35 21.78
CA ASN A 84 18.84 14.46 21.53
C ASN A 84 18.79 14.93 20.07
N THR A 85 17.77 14.55 19.32
CA THR A 85 17.69 14.85 17.89
C THR A 85 16.26 15.25 17.56
N GLU A 86 16.11 16.26 16.71
CA GLU A 86 14.83 16.65 16.15
C GLU A 86 14.40 15.69 15.04
N PHE A 87 13.11 15.39 14.98
CA PHE A 87 12.58 14.43 14.02
C PHE A 87 11.14 14.71 13.64
N SER A 88 10.74 14.16 12.50
CA SER A 88 9.35 14.10 12.06
C SER A 88 8.77 12.74 12.41
N ILE A 89 7.50 12.70 12.81
CA ILE A 89 6.78 11.46 13.08
C ILE A 89 5.69 11.24 12.04
N GLN A 90 5.48 10.01 11.60
CA GLN A 90 4.36 9.60 10.77
C GLN A 90 3.49 8.64 11.56
N LEU A 91 2.18 8.88 11.53
CA LEU A 91 1.20 8.07 12.23
C LEU A 91 0.18 7.54 11.24
N ASP A 92 -0.05 6.22 11.30
CA ASP A 92 -1.06 5.53 10.52
C ASP A 92 -1.81 4.51 11.37
N GLU A 93 -3.09 4.29 11.08
CA GLU A 93 -3.91 3.29 11.77
C GLU A 93 -4.04 2.04 10.89
N SER A 94 -3.83 0.87 11.50
CA SER A 94 -4.05 -0.42 10.85
C SER A 94 -5.00 -1.26 11.70
N THR A 95 -5.73 -2.18 11.06
CA THR A 95 -6.65 -3.08 11.75
C THR A 95 -6.18 -4.52 11.54
N LEU A 96 -5.98 -5.25 12.65
CA LEU A 96 -5.64 -6.67 12.60
C LEU A 96 -6.87 -7.52 12.22
N PRO A 97 -6.69 -8.78 11.76
CA PRO A 97 -7.81 -9.66 11.40
C PRO A 97 -8.82 -9.91 12.51
N SER A 98 -8.41 -9.80 13.77
CA SER A 98 -9.24 -9.90 14.98
C SER A 98 -9.88 -8.57 15.41
N ASN A 99 -9.86 -7.57 14.52
CA ASN A 99 -10.42 -6.22 14.68
C ASN A 99 -9.73 -5.31 15.71
N GLU A 100 -8.53 -5.65 16.18
CA GLU A 100 -7.75 -4.72 17.00
C GLU A 100 -7.19 -3.58 16.13
N ALA A 101 -7.35 -2.35 16.61
CA ALA A 101 -6.78 -1.17 15.98
C ALA A 101 -5.35 -0.94 16.50
N LEU A 102 -4.38 -0.85 15.59
CA LEU A 102 -2.99 -0.56 15.87
C LEU A 102 -2.64 0.83 15.36
N LEU A 103 -2.07 1.65 16.24
CA LEU A 103 -1.37 2.87 15.86
C LEU A 103 0.08 2.51 15.52
N LEU A 104 0.46 2.74 14.26
CA LEU A 104 1.81 2.59 13.76
C LEU A 104 2.49 3.95 13.77
N ALA A 105 3.72 3.99 14.28
CA ALA A 105 4.56 5.18 14.30
C ALA A 105 5.88 4.93 13.59
N TYR A 106 6.21 5.79 12.63
CA TYR A 106 7.51 5.87 11.98
C TYR A 106 8.13 7.22 12.29
N VAL A 107 9.45 7.29 12.36
CA VAL A 107 10.19 8.54 12.56
C VAL A 107 11.14 8.78 11.40
N ARG A 108 11.32 10.06 11.06
CA ARG A 108 12.31 10.52 10.09
C ARG A 108 13.20 11.57 10.69
N PHE A 109 14.50 11.39 10.54
CA PHE A 109 15.53 12.27 11.10
C PHE A 109 16.76 12.27 10.21
N ILE A 110 17.67 13.21 10.45
CA ILE A 110 18.96 13.27 9.78
C ILE A 110 19.99 12.55 10.64
N LYS A 111 20.69 11.59 10.07
CA LYS A 111 21.84 10.92 10.69
C LYS A 111 22.95 10.83 9.66
N GLU A 112 24.15 11.31 10.01
CA GLU A 112 25.31 11.30 9.10
C GLU A 112 24.99 11.94 7.73
N GLU A 113 24.31 13.09 7.76
CA GLU A 113 23.84 13.85 6.58
C GLU A 113 22.84 13.10 5.67
N GLN A 114 22.38 11.92 6.08
CA GLN A 114 21.37 11.15 5.37
C GLN A 114 20.01 11.25 6.06
N LEU A 115 18.95 11.33 5.24
CA LEU A 115 17.58 11.20 5.73
C LEU A 115 17.31 9.72 6.03
N VAL A 116 17.07 9.40 7.28
CA VAL A 116 16.78 8.05 7.75
C VAL A 116 15.31 7.96 8.16
N GLU A 117 14.66 6.85 7.81
CA GLU A 117 13.34 6.48 8.28
C GLU A 117 13.44 5.19 9.09
N GLU A 118 12.88 5.18 10.29
CA GLU A 118 12.85 4.01 11.16
C GLU A 118 11.43 3.78 11.69
N PHE A 119 11.09 2.52 11.88
CA PHE A 119 9.90 2.12 12.60
C PHE A 119 10.09 2.38 14.10
N LEU A 120 9.18 3.12 14.73
CA LEU A 120 9.28 3.47 16.14
C LEU A 120 8.48 2.51 17.01
N PHE A 121 7.19 2.35 16.76
CA PHE A 121 6.34 1.43 17.51
C PHE A 121 5.07 1.03 16.76
N ALA A 122 4.49 -0.10 17.19
CA ALA A 122 3.09 -0.44 17.00
C ALA A 122 2.44 -0.55 18.39
N ARG A 123 1.36 0.19 18.63
CA ARG A 123 0.63 0.19 19.90
C ARG A 123 -0.85 0.05 19.66
N GLU A 124 -1.50 -0.80 20.44
CA GLU A 124 -2.93 -1.02 20.36
C GLU A 124 -3.73 0.19 20.87
N LEU A 125 -4.76 0.57 20.13
CA LEU A 125 -5.77 1.54 20.53
C LEU A 125 -6.91 0.83 21.26
N VAL A 126 -6.66 0.46 22.52
CA VAL A 126 -7.56 -0.38 23.35
C VAL A 126 -8.98 0.17 23.53
N THR A 127 -9.18 1.49 23.40
CA THR A 127 -10.46 2.14 23.73
C THR A 127 -11.19 2.64 22.50
N ASP A 128 -10.61 3.62 21.81
CA ASP A 128 -11.15 4.23 20.61
C ASP A 128 -10.03 4.84 19.77
N SER A 129 -10.35 5.16 18.52
CA SER A 129 -9.46 5.86 17.57
C SER A 129 -9.66 7.39 17.57
N ARG A 130 -10.14 7.99 18.67
CA ARG A 130 -10.28 9.45 18.73
C ARG A 130 -8.91 10.10 18.87
N GLY A 131 -8.76 11.32 18.33
CA GLY A 131 -7.52 12.09 18.40
C GLY A 131 -6.93 12.27 19.81
N LYS A 132 -7.79 12.33 20.85
CA LYS A 132 -7.35 12.37 22.25
C LYS A 132 -6.68 11.07 22.70
N SER A 133 -7.23 9.92 22.31
CA SER A 133 -6.72 8.59 22.67
C SER A 133 -5.39 8.31 21.96
N ILE A 134 -5.30 8.64 20.67
CA ILE A 134 -4.06 8.59 19.89
C ILE A 134 -2.99 9.48 20.54
N PHE A 135 -3.35 10.73 20.89
CA PHE A 135 -2.41 11.63 21.56
C PHE A 135 -1.92 11.08 22.89
N ARG A 136 -2.79 10.45 23.68
CA ARG A 136 -2.42 9.80 24.93
C ARG A 136 -1.41 8.68 24.71
N VAL A 137 -1.64 7.78 23.74
CA VAL A 137 -0.72 6.68 23.41
C VAL A 137 0.66 7.22 23.02
N VAL A 138 0.72 8.22 22.13
CA VAL A 138 1.99 8.86 21.73
C VAL A 138 2.66 9.51 22.94
N LYS A 139 1.92 10.28 23.74
CA LYS A 139 2.46 10.96 24.93
C LYS A 139 3.00 9.98 25.97
N GLU A 140 2.30 8.87 26.20
CA GLU A 140 2.70 7.84 27.16
C GLU A 140 3.96 7.11 26.69
N PHE A 141 4.04 6.72 25.41
CA PHE A 141 5.25 6.11 24.85
C PHE A 141 6.47 7.04 24.99
N PHE A 142 6.32 8.31 24.64
CA PHE A 142 7.42 9.28 24.72
C PHE A 142 7.84 9.55 26.16
N LYS A 143 6.87 9.59 27.08
CA LYS A 143 7.15 9.70 28.53
C LYS A 143 7.90 8.47 29.04
N GLU A 144 7.47 7.27 28.68
CA GLU A 144 8.10 5.99 29.05
C GLU A 144 9.56 5.95 28.58
N LYS A 145 9.80 6.28 27.30
CA LYS A 145 11.14 6.28 26.70
C LYS A 145 11.96 7.53 27.01
N ARG A 146 11.40 8.49 27.76
CA ARG A 146 12.01 9.78 28.13
C ARG A 146 12.45 10.62 26.93
N ILE A 147 11.67 10.58 25.85
CA ILE A 147 11.91 11.38 24.64
C ILE A 147 11.13 12.70 24.78
N PRO A 148 11.78 13.87 24.72
CA PRO A 148 11.08 15.15 24.74
C PRO A 148 10.14 15.27 23.53
N LEU A 149 8.85 15.54 23.78
CA LEU A 149 7.88 15.80 22.70
C LEU A 149 8.27 17.01 21.85
N THR A 150 9.00 17.97 22.43
CA THR A 150 9.52 19.16 21.74
C THR A 150 10.49 18.86 20.61
N ASN A 151 11.06 17.65 20.56
CA ASN A 151 11.91 17.22 19.45
C ASN A 151 11.10 16.87 18.19
N ILE A 152 9.77 16.76 18.29
CA ILE A 152 8.90 16.53 17.13
C ILE A 152 8.70 17.85 16.38
N ILE A 153 9.33 17.98 15.20
CA ILE A 153 9.20 19.17 14.34
C ILE A 153 7.99 19.09 13.40
N SER A 154 7.58 17.87 13.02
CA SER A 154 6.43 17.68 12.14
C SER A 154 5.73 16.35 12.39
N VAL A 155 4.43 16.29 12.06
CA VAL A 155 3.60 15.09 12.16
C VAL A 155 2.91 14.85 10.81
N ALA A 156 3.20 13.72 10.17
CA ALA A 156 2.48 13.26 8.99
C ALA A 156 1.34 12.29 9.37
N THR A 157 0.15 12.52 8.82
CA THR A 157 -1.06 11.70 9.08
C THR A 157 -1.86 11.50 7.80
N ASP A 158 -2.80 10.55 7.80
CA ASP A 158 -3.75 10.29 6.71
C ASP A 158 -4.76 11.45 6.46
N GLY A 159 -4.77 12.46 7.32
CA GLY A 159 -5.67 13.60 7.22
C GLY A 159 -7.10 13.31 7.68
N ALA A 160 -7.35 12.18 8.35
CA ALA A 160 -8.66 11.87 8.91
C ALA A 160 -9.09 12.94 9.94
N PRO A 161 -10.40 13.21 10.10
CA PRO A 161 -10.89 14.21 11.05
C PRO A 161 -10.39 14.01 12.49
N LEU A 162 -10.17 12.75 12.90
CA LEU A 162 -9.60 12.38 14.20
C LEU A 162 -8.11 12.77 14.33
N MET A 163 -7.38 12.92 13.23
CA MET A 163 -5.98 13.36 13.22
C MET A 163 -5.89 14.88 13.12
N VAL A 164 -6.57 15.50 12.14
CA VAL A 164 -6.37 16.92 11.79
C VAL A 164 -7.46 17.86 12.31
N GLY A 165 -8.50 17.34 12.98
CA GLY A 165 -9.61 18.15 13.50
C GLY A 165 -9.14 19.28 14.43
N CYS A 166 -9.67 20.49 14.22
CA CYS A 166 -9.18 21.72 14.88
C CYS A 166 -9.38 21.74 16.41
N GLN A 167 -10.41 21.05 16.92
CA GLN A 167 -10.73 21.04 18.36
C GLN A 167 -10.41 19.71 19.05
N ARG A 168 -10.64 18.60 18.36
CA ARG A 168 -10.59 17.24 18.91
C ARG A 168 -9.64 16.31 18.15
N GLY A 169 -8.93 16.82 17.14
CA GLY A 169 -7.97 16.04 16.38
C GLY A 169 -6.65 15.86 17.14
N PHE A 170 -5.92 14.80 16.86
CA PHE A 170 -4.57 14.55 17.40
C PHE A 170 -3.68 15.79 17.31
N ILE A 171 -3.61 16.44 16.13
CA ILE A 171 -2.79 17.63 15.89
C ILE A 171 -3.19 18.78 16.82
N SER A 172 -4.49 18.96 17.10
CA SER A 172 -4.94 20.01 18.02
C SER A 172 -4.46 19.81 19.46
N TYR A 173 -4.29 18.56 19.89
CA TYR A 173 -3.69 18.24 21.19
C TYR A 173 -2.16 18.38 21.14
N MET A 174 -1.54 17.96 20.04
CA MET A 174 -0.10 18.09 19.86
C MET A 174 0.35 19.55 19.89
N LYS A 175 -0.38 20.45 19.22
CA LYS A 175 -0.12 21.91 19.23
C LYS A 175 -0.23 22.57 20.60
N LYS A 176 -0.92 21.95 21.57
CA LYS A 176 -0.95 22.46 22.95
C LYS A 176 0.35 22.19 23.70
N VAL A 177 1.14 21.20 23.25
CA VAL A 177 2.43 20.83 23.85
C VAL A 177 3.61 21.35 23.01
N VAL A 178 3.48 21.29 21.69
CA VAL A 178 4.47 21.77 20.72
C VAL A 178 3.77 22.70 19.72
N PRO A 179 3.65 24.00 20.03
CA PRO A 179 2.87 24.95 19.22
C PRO A 179 3.31 25.02 17.75
N ASP A 180 4.61 24.92 17.52
CA ASP A 180 5.24 25.07 16.19
C ASP A 180 5.25 23.77 15.36
N VAL A 181 4.66 22.68 15.88
CA VAL A 181 4.63 21.40 15.15
C VAL A 181 3.91 21.56 13.81
N LEU A 182 4.58 21.11 12.74
CA LEU A 182 4.07 21.20 11.38
C LEU A 182 3.18 19.98 11.05
N PRO A 183 1.87 20.17 10.83
CA PRO A 183 1.03 19.07 10.36
C PRO A 183 1.22 18.85 8.87
N ILE A 184 1.54 17.62 8.50
CA ILE A 184 1.66 17.15 7.12
C ILE A 184 0.50 16.18 6.87
N HIS A 185 -0.27 16.44 5.83
CA HIS A 185 -1.28 15.49 5.35
C HIS A 185 -0.60 14.62 4.28
N CYS A 186 -0.61 13.32 4.49
CA CYS A 186 -0.06 12.33 3.58
C CYS A 186 -0.50 12.60 2.14
N VAL A 187 0.49 12.78 1.27
CA VAL A 187 0.28 13.07 -0.16
C VAL A 187 -0.54 11.95 -0.80
N LEU A 188 -0.23 10.69 -0.49
CA LEU A 188 -0.95 9.53 -1.05
C LEU A 188 -2.44 9.55 -0.66
N HIS A 189 -2.75 9.87 0.59
CA HIS A 189 -4.14 9.99 1.06
C HIS A 189 -4.86 11.16 0.40
N ARG A 190 -4.21 12.32 0.21
CA ARG A 190 -4.80 13.44 -0.56
C ARG A 190 -5.12 13.05 -1.99
N GLN A 191 -4.18 12.38 -2.67
CA GLN A 191 -4.38 11.93 -4.04
C GLN A 191 -5.49 10.86 -4.13
N HIS A 192 -5.64 10.02 -3.10
CA HIS A 192 -6.73 9.04 -3.03
C HIS A 192 -8.13 9.68 -3.03
N LEU A 193 -8.27 10.93 -2.57
CA LEU A 193 -9.56 11.64 -2.57
C LEU A 193 -9.95 12.18 -3.96
N LEU A 194 -9.06 12.13 -4.95
CA LEU A 194 -9.30 12.72 -6.28
C LEU A 194 -10.47 12.10 -7.08
N PRO A 195 -10.77 10.79 -7.04
CA PRO A 195 -11.93 10.24 -7.75
C PRO A 195 -13.28 10.83 -7.31
N ARG A 196 -13.36 11.42 -6.11
CA ARG A 196 -14.57 12.16 -5.67
C ARG A 196 -14.85 13.38 -6.55
N TRP A 197 -13.85 13.85 -7.28
CA TRP A 197 -13.91 15.01 -8.16
C TRP A 197 -14.06 14.63 -9.64
N LEU A 198 -14.29 13.34 -9.95
CA LEU A 198 -14.71 12.93 -11.29
C LEU A 198 -16.04 13.61 -11.66
N SER A 199 -16.19 13.97 -12.93
CA SER A 199 -17.47 14.46 -13.47
C SER A 199 -18.58 13.43 -13.23
N GLU A 200 -19.83 13.88 -13.14
CA GLU A 200 -20.99 12.99 -12.97
C GLU A 200 -21.01 11.87 -14.02
N ARG A 201 -20.61 12.20 -15.26
CA ARG A 201 -20.53 11.26 -16.37
C ARG A 201 -19.51 10.14 -16.14
N LEU A 202 -18.27 10.48 -15.77
CA LEU A 202 -17.22 9.49 -15.48
C LEU A 202 -17.51 8.71 -14.20
N ARG A 203 -18.17 9.33 -13.22
CA ARG A 203 -18.60 8.63 -12.00
C ARG A 203 -19.66 7.58 -12.31
N ARG A 204 -20.59 7.89 -13.21
CA ARG A 204 -21.64 6.98 -13.66
C ARG A 204 -21.06 5.81 -14.47
N SER A 205 -20.11 6.06 -15.37
CA SER A 205 -19.44 4.98 -16.11
C SER A 205 -18.72 4.01 -15.16
N LEU A 206 -18.03 4.53 -14.14
CA LEU A 206 -17.39 3.72 -13.11
C LEU A 206 -18.41 2.89 -12.30
N GLN A 207 -19.59 3.43 -11.99
CA GLN A 207 -20.65 2.67 -11.31
C GLN A 207 -21.13 1.48 -12.15
N TYR A 208 -21.23 1.61 -13.48
CA TYR A 208 -21.57 0.48 -14.35
C TYR A 208 -20.48 -0.59 -14.35
N VAL A 209 -19.20 -0.21 -14.36
CA VAL A 209 -18.08 -1.15 -14.22
C VAL A 209 -18.16 -1.89 -12.89
N ILE A 210 -18.38 -1.18 -11.78
CA ILE A 210 -18.51 -1.79 -10.44
C ILE A 210 -19.70 -2.75 -10.40
N ALA A 211 -20.85 -2.37 -10.96
CA ALA A 211 -22.03 -3.23 -11.02
C ALA A 211 -21.76 -4.51 -11.83
N ALA A 212 -21.10 -4.39 -12.98
CA ALA A 212 -20.72 -5.52 -13.84
C ALA A 212 -19.76 -6.48 -13.12
N VAL A 213 -18.69 -5.95 -12.53
CA VAL A 213 -17.72 -6.74 -11.75
C VAL A 213 -18.41 -7.46 -10.60
N ASN A 214 -19.25 -6.76 -9.83
CA ASN A 214 -19.95 -7.34 -8.69
C ASN A 214 -20.95 -8.44 -9.12
N LYS A 215 -21.62 -8.29 -10.26
CA LYS A 215 -22.52 -9.33 -10.79
C LYS A 215 -21.76 -10.57 -11.23
N ILE A 216 -20.70 -10.42 -12.01
CA ILE A 216 -19.85 -11.54 -12.46
C ILE A 216 -19.23 -12.27 -11.25
N ARG A 217 -18.78 -11.51 -10.25
CA ARG A 217 -18.09 -12.03 -9.07
C ARG A 217 -19.03 -12.38 -7.92
N ARG A 218 -20.35 -12.32 -8.11
CA ARG A 218 -21.37 -12.49 -7.06
C ARG A 218 -21.30 -13.85 -6.37
N ASN A 219 -21.10 -14.90 -7.16
CA ASN A 219 -21.03 -16.27 -6.66
C ASN A 219 -20.10 -17.13 -7.53
N SER A 220 -19.76 -18.32 -7.02
CA SER A 220 -18.82 -19.24 -7.68
C SER A 220 -19.31 -19.78 -9.02
N LEU A 221 -20.63 -19.80 -9.26
CA LEU A 221 -21.19 -20.24 -10.54
C LEU A 221 -20.96 -19.18 -11.61
N SER A 222 -21.38 -17.94 -11.36
CA SER A 222 -21.22 -16.81 -12.29
C SER A 222 -19.76 -16.59 -12.66
N ASP A 223 -18.86 -16.67 -11.68
CA ASP A 223 -17.42 -16.52 -11.85
C ASP A 223 -16.78 -17.67 -12.64
N ARG A 224 -17.37 -18.88 -12.60
CA ARG A 224 -16.94 -20.01 -13.45
C ARG A 224 -17.48 -19.89 -14.88
N LEU A 225 -18.73 -19.46 -15.05
CA LEU A 225 -19.32 -19.24 -16.38
C LEU A 225 -18.57 -18.15 -17.14
N PHE A 226 -18.23 -17.04 -16.47
CA PHE A 226 -17.42 -15.99 -17.08
C PHE A 226 -16.02 -16.47 -17.47
N ARG A 227 -15.39 -17.32 -16.65
CA ARG A 227 -14.11 -17.97 -17.01
C ARG A 227 -14.21 -18.79 -18.28
N GLN A 228 -15.21 -19.65 -18.37
CA GLN A 228 -15.43 -20.49 -19.53
C GLN A 228 -15.64 -19.65 -20.80
N LEU A 229 -16.33 -18.52 -20.66
CA LEU A 229 -16.48 -17.56 -21.75
C LEU A 229 -15.14 -16.94 -22.16
N CYS A 230 -14.31 -16.52 -21.19
CA CYS A 230 -12.96 -16.03 -21.48
C CYS A 230 -12.08 -17.10 -22.16
N ASP A 231 -12.16 -18.37 -21.73
CA ASP A 231 -11.45 -19.48 -22.37
C ASP A 231 -11.91 -19.69 -23.82
N GLN A 232 -13.22 -19.55 -24.08
CA GLN A 232 -13.80 -19.68 -25.43
C GLN A 232 -13.40 -18.54 -26.37
N ASN A 233 -13.23 -17.34 -25.81
CA ASN A 233 -12.87 -16.13 -26.54
C ASN A 233 -11.34 -15.93 -26.65
N ASP A 234 -10.53 -16.88 -26.17
CA ASP A 234 -9.06 -16.83 -26.18
C ASP A 234 -8.51 -15.57 -25.50
N GLU A 235 -9.10 -15.20 -24.35
CA GLU A 235 -8.75 -13.99 -23.61
C GLU A 235 -7.49 -14.17 -22.75
N ASP A 236 -6.61 -13.16 -22.73
CA ASP A 236 -5.42 -13.16 -21.87
C ASP A 236 -5.75 -13.26 -20.36
N PHE A 237 -6.94 -12.80 -19.96
CA PHE A 237 -7.36 -12.76 -18.57
C PHE A 237 -8.65 -13.56 -18.31
N HIS A 238 -8.55 -14.58 -17.48
CA HIS A 238 -9.70 -15.43 -17.14
C HIS A 238 -10.54 -14.91 -15.97
N ARG A 239 -10.16 -13.81 -15.32
CA ARG A 239 -10.85 -13.29 -14.12
C ARG A 239 -10.76 -11.78 -13.99
N LEU A 240 -11.90 -11.14 -13.77
CA LEU A 240 -11.97 -9.76 -13.29
C LEU A 240 -11.46 -9.64 -11.85
N LEU A 241 -10.79 -8.52 -11.57
CA LEU A 241 -10.38 -8.13 -10.22
C LEU A 241 -11.57 -7.51 -9.50
N LEU A 242 -11.66 -7.71 -8.17
CA LEU A 242 -12.68 -7.03 -7.38
C LEU A 242 -12.31 -5.56 -7.22
N TYR A 243 -13.27 -4.69 -7.47
CA TYR A 243 -13.14 -3.29 -7.13
C TYR A 243 -13.17 -3.13 -5.61
N THR A 244 -12.13 -2.55 -5.03
CA THR A 244 -12.11 -2.18 -3.60
C THR A 244 -11.90 -0.69 -3.47
N GLU A 245 -12.76 -0.03 -2.68
CA GLU A 245 -12.66 1.42 -2.49
C GLU A 245 -11.34 1.84 -1.84
N ILE A 246 -10.80 0.99 -0.97
CA ILE A 246 -9.69 1.27 -0.05
C ILE A 246 -8.32 1.10 -0.72
N ARG A 247 -8.16 0.14 -1.66
CA ARG A 247 -6.84 -0.19 -2.23
C ARG A 247 -6.69 0.35 -3.65
N TRP A 248 -6.17 1.57 -3.76
CA TRP A 248 -6.00 2.32 -5.02
C TRP A 248 -5.42 1.52 -6.19
N LEU A 249 -4.29 0.82 -6.00
CA LEU A 249 -3.63 0.07 -7.08
C LEU A 249 -4.56 -0.97 -7.71
N SER A 250 -5.52 -1.49 -6.92
CA SER A 250 -6.52 -2.43 -7.41
C SER A 250 -7.54 -1.78 -8.34
N LYS A 251 -7.83 -0.47 -8.21
CA LYS A 251 -8.81 0.24 -9.05
C LYS A 251 -8.33 0.39 -10.49
N GLY A 252 -7.09 0.85 -10.69
CA GLY A 252 -6.52 0.94 -12.03
C GLY A 252 -6.35 -0.43 -12.67
N ALA A 253 -5.77 -1.40 -11.94
CA ALA A 253 -5.63 -2.76 -12.45
C ALA A 253 -6.99 -3.41 -12.80
N CYS A 254 -8.02 -3.17 -11.99
CA CYS A 254 -9.38 -3.62 -12.27
C CYS A 254 -9.95 -2.96 -13.53
N SER A 255 -9.79 -1.64 -13.68
CA SER A 255 -10.35 -0.87 -14.80
C SER A 255 -9.66 -1.23 -16.12
N THR A 256 -8.32 -1.35 -16.13
CA THR A 256 -7.56 -1.82 -17.30
C THR A 256 -7.97 -3.23 -17.69
N ARG A 257 -8.04 -4.16 -16.73
CA ARG A 257 -8.46 -5.55 -17.03
C ARG A 257 -9.91 -5.61 -17.53
N PHE A 258 -10.78 -4.74 -17.01
CA PHE A 258 -12.16 -4.64 -17.48
C PHE A 258 -12.21 -4.17 -18.95
N CYS A 259 -11.36 -3.23 -19.36
CA CYS A 259 -11.26 -2.79 -20.75
C CYS A 259 -10.74 -3.91 -21.66
N ASN A 260 -9.72 -4.66 -21.22
CA ASN A 260 -9.21 -5.81 -21.99
C ASN A 260 -10.31 -6.86 -22.23
N LEU A 261 -11.12 -7.14 -21.21
CA LEU A 261 -12.22 -8.12 -21.29
C LEU A 261 -13.55 -7.52 -21.75
N PHE A 262 -13.57 -6.30 -22.28
CA PHE A 262 -14.81 -5.55 -22.50
C PHE A 262 -15.78 -6.30 -23.42
N THR A 263 -15.27 -6.91 -24.49
CA THR A 263 -16.08 -7.70 -25.43
C THR A 263 -16.72 -8.90 -24.74
N SER A 264 -15.93 -9.71 -24.02
CA SER A 264 -16.44 -10.85 -23.24
C SER A 264 -17.41 -10.43 -22.14
N VAL A 265 -17.22 -9.26 -21.53
CA VAL A 265 -18.18 -8.69 -20.55
C VAL A 265 -19.51 -8.35 -21.21
N LEU A 266 -19.49 -7.74 -22.40
CA LEU A 266 -20.73 -7.42 -23.12
C LEU A 266 -21.50 -8.67 -23.54
N GLU A 267 -20.78 -9.70 -24.02
CA GLU A 267 -21.37 -11.00 -24.38
C GLU A 267 -21.99 -11.68 -23.17
N PHE A 268 -21.28 -11.69 -22.03
CA PHE A 268 -21.81 -12.25 -20.78
C PHE A 268 -23.13 -11.61 -20.36
N PHE A 269 -23.25 -10.28 -20.49
CA PHE A 269 -24.46 -9.55 -20.07
C PHE A 269 -25.54 -9.44 -21.15
N GLU A 270 -25.28 -9.86 -22.39
CA GLU A 270 -26.24 -9.69 -23.51
C GLU A 270 -27.61 -10.33 -23.19
N LYS A 271 -27.60 -11.50 -22.55
CA LYS A 271 -28.81 -12.23 -22.13
C LYS A 271 -29.13 -12.09 -20.64
N GLU A 272 -28.14 -11.82 -19.79
CA GLU A 272 -28.35 -11.72 -18.35
C GLU A 272 -28.86 -10.34 -17.90
N ASP A 273 -28.39 -9.25 -18.51
CA ASP A 273 -28.79 -7.88 -18.17
C ASP A 273 -28.57 -6.94 -19.37
N ALA A 274 -29.56 -6.92 -20.26
CA ALA A 274 -29.55 -6.09 -21.45
C ALA A 274 -29.42 -4.58 -21.14
N SER A 275 -29.94 -4.12 -20.00
CA SER A 275 -29.85 -2.72 -19.58
C SER A 275 -28.42 -2.34 -19.21
N LEU A 276 -27.76 -3.18 -18.41
CA LEU A 276 -26.35 -2.98 -18.06
C LEU A 276 -25.46 -3.11 -19.29
N CYS A 277 -25.70 -4.10 -20.16
CA CYS A 277 -24.98 -4.27 -21.42
C CYS A 277 -25.09 -3.01 -22.32
N ALA A 278 -26.30 -2.47 -22.49
CA ALA A 278 -26.52 -1.25 -23.28
C ALA A 278 -25.82 -0.03 -22.66
N ASN A 279 -25.84 0.10 -21.33
CA ASN A 279 -25.14 1.19 -20.65
C ASN A 279 -23.61 1.04 -20.77
N LEU A 280 -23.06 -0.16 -20.65
CA LEU A 280 -21.62 -0.39 -20.84
C LEU A 280 -21.20 0.03 -22.25
N LYS A 281 -21.92 -0.41 -23.30
CA LYS A 281 -21.69 0.01 -24.70
C LYS A 281 -21.74 1.53 -24.86
N LYS A 282 -22.78 2.17 -24.31
CA LYS A 282 -22.98 3.62 -24.40
C LYS A 282 -21.83 4.43 -23.76
N PHE A 283 -21.26 3.92 -22.67
CA PHE A 283 -20.23 4.59 -21.90
C PHE A 283 -18.81 4.02 -22.14
N GLU A 284 -18.59 3.22 -23.19
CA GLU A 284 -17.31 2.55 -23.46
C GLU A 284 -16.13 3.54 -23.48
N GLY A 285 -16.26 4.67 -24.18
CA GLY A 285 -15.22 5.72 -24.20
C GLY A 285 -14.97 6.36 -22.84
N ASP A 286 -16.03 6.55 -22.03
CA ASP A 286 -15.91 7.07 -20.66
C ASP A 286 -15.21 6.07 -19.72
N ILE A 287 -15.47 4.78 -19.93
CA ILE A 287 -14.83 3.68 -19.19
C ILE A 287 -13.34 3.60 -19.54
N ALA A 288 -13.01 3.63 -20.84
CA ALA A 288 -11.63 3.64 -21.32
C ALA A 288 -10.85 4.86 -20.81
N CYS A 289 -11.44 6.07 -20.89
CA CYS A 289 -10.84 7.29 -20.34
C CYS A 289 -10.56 7.16 -18.83
N THR A 290 -11.52 6.61 -18.09
CA THR A 290 -11.38 6.39 -16.65
C THR A 290 -10.25 5.40 -16.35
N ALA A 291 -10.11 4.32 -17.15
CA ALA A 291 -9.03 3.34 -17.00
C ALA A 291 -7.64 3.96 -17.29
N ASP A 292 -7.52 4.76 -18.35
CA ASP A 292 -6.27 5.46 -18.67
C ASP A 292 -5.88 6.46 -17.56
N LEU A 293 -6.84 7.23 -17.04
CA LEU A 293 -6.60 8.12 -15.89
C LEU A 293 -6.12 7.35 -14.66
N TYR A 294 -6.80 6.25 -14.30
CA TYR A 294 -6.38 5.43 -13.16
C TYR A 294 -5.00 4.80 -13.34
N THR A 295 -4.59 4.53 -14.58
CA THR A 295 -3.25 4.03 -14.89
C THR A 295 -2.19 5.09 -14.59
N GLU A 296 -2.38 6.32 -15.06
CA GLU A 296 -1.47 7.43 -14.77
C GLU A 296 -1.38 7.73 -13.26
N PHE A 297 -2.50 7.70 -12.56
CA PHE A 297 -2.51 7.84 -11.11
C PHE A 297 -1.79 6.68 -10.41
N ASN A 298 -1.93 5.44 -10.90
CA ASN A 298 -1.19 4.28 -10.36
C ASN A 298 0.32 4.47 -10.51
N GLU A 299 0.78 4.92 -11.68
CA GLU A 299 2.20 5.22 -11.92
C GLU A 299 2.72 6.29 -10.97
N MET A 300 1.99 7.41 -10.84
CA MET A 300 2.34 8.46 -9.89
C MET A 300 2.43 7.92 -8.46
N ASN A 301 1.46 7.10 -8.04
CA ASN A 301 1.44 6.51 -6.71
C ASN A 301 2.61 5.55 -6.46
N LEU A 302 3.03 4.76 -7.47
CA LEU A 302 4.21 3.91 -7.36
C LEU A 302 5.48 4.76 -7.21
N GLN A 303 5.60 5.85 -7.96
CA GLN A 303 6.73 6.78 -7.83
C GLN A 303 6.79 7.47 -6.46
N LEU A 304 5.63 7.75 -5.85
CA LEU A 304 5.52 8.33 -4.51
C LEU A 304 5.81 7.32 -3.38
N ARG A 305 5.70 6.01 -3.64
CA ARG A 305 6.03 4.92 -2.69
C ARG A 305 7.45 4.38 -2.82
N GLY A 306 8.15 4.73 -3.89
CA GLY A 306 9.53 4.27 -4.13
C GLY A 306 10.53 4.82 -3.10
N ASP A 307 11.80 4.46 -3.26
CA ASP A 307 12.83 4.68 -2.24
C ASP A 307 12.99 6.15 -1.81
N ALA A 308 12.96 6.37 -0.49
CA ALA A 308 13.19 7.65 0.18
C ALA A 308 12.33 8.84 -0.34
N PRO A 309 10.99 8.79 -0.21
CA PRO A 309 10.13 9.85 -0.69
C PRO A 309 10.24 11.08 0.21
N ASN A 310 10.83 12.18 -0.30
CA ASN A 310 10.83 13.48 0.36
C ASN A 310 9.86 14.46 -0.33
N LEU A 311 9.61 15.62 0.29
CA LEU A 311 8.66 16.61 -0.25
C LEU A 311 9.09 17.18 -1.61
N ILE A 312 10.40 17.26 -1.89
CA ILE A 312 10.92 17.75 -3.18
C ILE A 312 10.56 16.75 -4.29
N ARG A 313 10.81 15.46 -4.06
CA ARG A 313 10.43 14.39 -4.98
C ARG A 313 8.92 14.29 -5.13
N ALA A 314 8.16 14.41 -4.04
CA ALA A 314 6.70 14.42 -4.12
C ALA A 314 6.19 15.59 -4.98
N LYS A 315 6.76 16.78 -4.82
CA LYS A 315 6.42 17.95 -5.64
C LYS A 315 6.75 17.71 -7.12
N SER A 316 7.93 17.18 -7.44
CA SER A 316 8.31 16.93 -8.85
C SER A 316 7.40 15.90 -9.51
N VAL A 317 7.10 14.79 -8.81
CA VAL A 317 6.20 13.73 -9.30
C VAL A 317 4.78 14.28 -9.52
N ILE A 318 4.23 15.04 -8.57
CA ILE A 318 2.90 15.65 -8.73
C ILE A 318 2.90 16.67 -9.86
N SER A 319 3.92 17.53 -9.97
CA SER A 319 4.01 18.50 -11.06
C SER A 319 4.06 17.82 -12.43
N ALA A 320 4.84 16.75 -12.58
CA ALA A 320 4.90 15.96 -13.81
C ALA A 320 3.53 15.33 -14.13
N PHE A 321 2.84 14.79 -13.12
CA PHE A 321 1.50 14.25 -13.29
C PHE A 321 0.48 15.32 -13.71
N VAL A 322 0.51 16.51 -13.12
CA VAL A 322 -0.35 17.63 -13.53
C VAL A 322 -0.08 18.03 -14.98
N SER A 323 1.19 18.12 -15.38
CA SER A 323 1.56 18.39 -16.78
C SER A 323 1.04 17.32 -17.74
N LYS A 324 1.12 16.03 -17.38
CA LYS A 324 0.53 14.93 -18.16
C LYS A 324 -0.99 15.09 -18.30
N LEU A 325 -1.71 15.43 -17.22
CA LEU A 325 -3.15 15.65 -17.28
C LEU A 325 -3.53 16.84 -18.17
N LEU A 326 -2.75 17.93 -18.14
CA LEU A 326 -2.94 19.07 -19.03
C LEU A 326 -2.71 18.68 -20.49
N PHE A 327 -1.69 17.86 -20.76
CA PHE A 327 -1.45 17.30 -22.07
C PHE A 327 -2.65 16.45 -22.53
N PHE A 328 -3.15 15.53 -21.71
CA PHE A 328 -4.34 14.73 -22.02
C PHE A 328 -5.55 15.61 -22.34
N ARG A 329 -5.82 16.62 -21.52
CA ARG A 329 -6.93 17.55 -21.75
C ARG A 329 -6.84 18.24 -23.12
N ASN A 330 -5.63 18.58 -23.58
CA ASN A 330 -5.42 19.27 -24.84
C ASN A 330 -5.41 18.32 -26.06
N SER A 331 -4.97 17.07 -25.88
CA SER A 331 -4.90 16.06 -26.94
C SER A 331 -6.23 15.36 -27.22
N LEU A 332 -7.10 15.21 -26.20
CA LEU A 332 -8.41 14.56 -26.36
C LEU A 332 -9.30 15.21 -27.43
N PRO A 333 -9.46 16.55 -27.52
CA PRO A 333 -10.23 17.20 -28.59
C PRO A 333 -9.61 17.05 -29.99
N LEU A 334 -8.29 16.91 -30.05
CA LEU A 334 -7.54 16.73 -31.30
C LEU A 334 -7.59 15.28 -31.81
N GLY A 335 -8.12 14.35 -30.99
CA GLY A 335 -8.12 12.94 -31.28
C GLY A 335 -6.72 12.32 -31.20
N GLU A 336 -5.83 12.85 -30.39
CA GLU A 336 -4.50 12.28 -30.17
C GLU A 336 -4.53 11.41 -28.91
N PHE A 337 -4.48 10.08 -29.08
CA PHE A 337 -4.64 9.11 -27.98
C PHE A 337 -3.38 8.30 -27.70
N TYR A 338 -2.20 8.76 -28.15
CA TYR A 338 -0.93 8.03 -28.02
C TYR A 338 -0.56 7.65 -26.57
N HIS A 339 -1.07 8.42 -25.59
CA HIS A 339 -0.86 8.20 -24.16
C HIS A 339 -2.11 7.68 -23.45
N SER A 340 -3.11 7.22 -24.20
CA SER A 340 -4.38 6.73 -23.69
C SER A 340 -4.72 5.43 -24.43
N PRO A 341 -4.03 4.32 -24.10
CA PRO A 341 -4.10 3.09 -24.87
C PRO A 341 -5.53 2.53 -24.94
N ASN A 342 -6.28 2.57 -23.83
CA ASN A 342 -7.66 2.07 -23.84
C ASN A 342 -8.55 2.93 -24.75
N LEU A 343 -8.42 4.26 -24.70
CA LEU A 343 -9.16 5.15 -25.59
C LEU A 343 -8.76 4.99 -27.07
N CYS A 344 -7.48 4.73 -27.33
CA CYS A 344 -6.96 4.47 -28.67
C CYS A 344 -7.59 3.20 -29.25
N GLU A 345 -7.69 2.12 -28.46
CA GLU A 345 -8.36 0.88 -28.88
C GLU A 345 -9.85 1.08 -29.18
N VAL A 346 -10.58 1.79 -28.31
CA VAL A 346 -12.00 2.10 -28.54
C VAL A 346 -12.18 2.89 -29.85
N ARG A 347 -11.29 3.85 -30.13
CA ARG A 347 -11.31 4.58 -31.41
C ARG A 347 -11.06 3.67 -32.60
N ASN A 348 -10.04 2.83 -32.54
CA ASN A 348 -9.69 1.94 -33.64
C ASN A 348 -10.85 0.97 -33.94
N LYS A 349 -11.52 0.45 -32.91
CA LYS A 349 -12.76 -0.34 -33.05
C LYS A 349 -13.88 0.45 -33.72
N ALA A 350 -14.10 1.71 -33.33
CA ALA A 350 -15.11 2.58 -33.93
C ALA A 350 -14.82 2.92 -35.41
N GLN A 351 -13.54 3.13 -35.77
CA GLN A 351 -13.13 3.40 -37.16
C GLN A 351 -13.23 2.16 -38.07
N MET A 352 -13.11 0.95 -37.51
CA MET A 352 -13.31 -0.30 -38.23
C MET A 352 -14.80 -0.61 -38.48
N ASN A 353 -15.70 -0.13 -37.61
CA ASN A 353 -17.12 -0.49 -37.62
C ASN A 353 -18.04 0.56 -38.28
N ASP A 354 -17.64 1.82 -38.43
CA ASP A 354 -18.47 2.86 -39.05
C ASP A 354 -17.64 4.01 -39.67
N GLY A 355 -17.97 4.38 -40.91
CA GLY A 355 -17.43 5.57 -41.60
C GLY A 355 -17.89 6.92 -41.01
N THR A 356 -18.37 6.94 -39.76
CA THR A 356 -18.81 8.15 -39.05
C THR A 356 -18.21 8.22 -37.64
N CYS A 357 -17.27 9.14 -37.48
CA CYS A 357 -16.60 9.44 -36.21
C CYS A 357 -17.57 10.06 -35.20
N SER A 358 -17.89 9.36 -34.11
CA SER A 358 -18.63 9.92 -32.96
C SER A 358 -17.81 9.96 -31.67
N LEU A 359 -16.51 10.25 -31.73
CA LEU A 359 -15.69 10.54 -30.54
C LEU A 359 -15.83 11.99 -30.03
N ARG A 360 -16.85 12.74 -30.47
CA ARG A 360 -17.10 14.13 -30.05
C ARG A 360 -17.63 14.29 -28.61
N THR A 361 -17.81 13.21 -27.84
CA THR A 361 -18.48 13.31 -26.54
C THR A 361 -17.56 13.42 -25.32
N CYS A 362 -16.24 13.31 -25.46
CA CYS A 362 -15.30 13.59 -24.36
C CYS A 362 -14.94 15.08 -24.22
N THR A 363 -15.31 15.92 -25.20
CA THR A 363 -14.98 17.36 -25.21
C THR A 363 -16.03 18.25 -24.52
N ALA A 364 -17.19 17.71 -24.14
CA ALA A 364 -18.24 18.43 -23.43
C ALA A 364 -18.22 18.12 -21.92
N ALA A 365 -17.10 18.42 -21.27
CA ALA A 365 -17.00 18.46 -19.81
C ALA A 365 -16.47 19.86 -19.43
N ASN A 366 -17.39 20.83 -19.39
CA ASN A 366 -17.23 22.06 -18.63
C ASN A 366 -17.83 21.86 -17.24
#